data_AF-A0A383BRZ6-F1
#
_entry.id   AF-A0A383BRZ6-F1
#
_cell.length_a   1.000
_cell.length_b   1.000
_cell.length_c   1.000
_cell.angle_alpha   90.00
_cell.angle_beta   90.00
_cell.angle_gamma   90.00
#
_symmetry.space_group_name_H-M   'P 1'
#
loop_
_entity.id
_entity.type
_entity.pdbx_description
1 polymer ?
#
loop_
_entity_poly.entity_id
_entity_poly.type
_entity_poly.pdbx_seq_one_letter_code
_entity_poly.pdbx_strand_id
1 'polypeptide(L)'
;MYYLNDSKGLWCASEIPALIATADIQPKLNLQQAHDYLALGQMDQKPDTFFDNILSFPAAHYAEVPMGAPCKTLEPMRYWRAELEEIVEEPFQASAEVLRDRFLDSVELHLRSDVPVGACLSGGIDSSAIVCSIRELNPKIELHTFSYIARDSPLSEERWVDEVNQFTGAIAHKVYASDEGLVSDLDQLIKVQGEPFGSTSIYAQYCVFQAAKKAGVTVMLDGQGADELFAGYPSY
;
A
#
# COMPACT_ATOMS: atom_id res chain seq x y z
N MET A 1 -3.45 0.93 -11.84
CA MET A 1 -3.36 1.04 -13.31
C MET A 1 -4.46 1.98 -13.76
N TYR A 2 -4.11 2.99 -14.53
CA TYR A 2 -5.02 4.01 -15.05
C TYR A 2 -5.00 3.97 -16.57
N TYR A 3 -6.10 4.38 -17.18
CA TYR A 3 -6.19 4.45 -18.62
C TYR A 3 -7.00 5.68 -19.07
N LEU A 4 -6.72 6.11 -20.30
CA LEU A 4 -7.43 7.14 -21.04
C LEU A 4 -7.66 6.60 -22.44
N ASN A 5 -8.88 6.75 -22.96
CA ASN A 5 -9.20 6.38 -24.32
C ASN A 5 -9.74 7.58 -25.08
N ASP A 6 -9.01 8.03 -26.10
CA ASP A 6 -9.35 9.22 -26.87
C ASP A 6 -9.32 8.94 -28.38
N SER A 7 -9.47 9.99 -29.20
CA SER A 7 -9.44 9.87 -30.65
C SER A 7 -8.09 9.41 -31.22
N LYS A 8 -7.00 9.54 -30.46
CA LYS A 8 -5.65 9.14 -30.87
C LYS A 8 -5.36 7.68 -30.49
N GLY A 9 -6.00 7.18 -29.44
CA GLY A 9 -5.97 5.77 -29.06
C GLY A 9 -6.14 5.53 -27.57
N LEU A 10 -5.68 4.35 -27.14
CA LEU A 10 -5.68 3.92 -25.75
C LEU A 10 -4.32 4.19 -25.12
N TRP A 11 -4.33 4.87 -23.98
CA TRP A 11 -3.17 5.18 -23.16
C TRP A 11 -3.31 4.48 -21.82
N CYS A 12 -2.25 3.84 -21.32
CA CYS A 12 -2.26 3.15 -20.03
C CYS A 12 -0.97 3.48 -19.26
N ALA A 13 -1.09 3.68 -17.95
CA ALA A 13 0.06 3.84 -17.06
C ALA A 13 -0.27 3.37 -15.64
N SER A 14 0.75 2.98 -14.87
CA SER A 14 0.59 2.73 -13.44
C SER A 14 0.37 4.01 -12.63
N GLU A 15 0.75 5.17 -13.18
CA GLU A 15 0.70 6.47 -12.53
C GLU A 15 0.03 7.53 -13.43
N ILE A 16 -0.83 8.36 -12.84
CA ILE A 16 -1.55 9.42 -13.56
C ILE A 16 -0.60 10.46 -14.20
N PRO A 17 0.44 10.96 -13.53
CA PRO A 17 1.38 11.91 -14.15
C PRO A 17 2.05 11.37 -15.42
N ALA A 18 2.41 10.08 -15.44
CA ALA A 18 2.98 9.43 -16.61
C ALA A 18 1.97 9.35 -17.76
N LEU A 19 0.70 9.06 -17.44
CA LEU A 19 -0.39 9.04 -18.43
C LEU A 19 -0.61 10.42 -19.05
N ILE A 20 -0.70 11.47 -18.22
CA ILE A 20 -0.89 12.87 -18.65
C ILE A 20 0.24 13.29 -19.59
N ALA A 21 1.50 13.02 -19.19
CA ALA A 21 2.67 13.38 -19.98
C ALA A 21 2.72 12.63 -21.32
N THR A 22 2.33 11.35 -21.33
CA THR A 22 2.40 10.50 -22.53
C THR A 22 1.29 10.80 -23.52
N ALA A 23 0.06 11.03 -23.04
CA ALA A 23 -1.08 11.37 -23.88
C ALA A 23 -1.07 12.85 -24.35
N ASP A 24 -0.18 13.67 -23.78
CA ASP A 24 -0.06 15.11 -24.04
C ASP A 24 -1.41 15.83 -23.86
N ILE A 25 -2.04 15.59 -22.71
CA ILE A 25 -3.32 16.18 -22.33
C ILE A 25 -3.16 17.24 -21.25
N GLN A 26 -4.06 18.22 -21.27
CA GLN A 26 -4.20 19.16 -20.15
C GLN A 26 -5.11 18.52 -19.09
N PRO A 27 -4.61 18.24 -17.87
CA PRO A 27 -5.42 17.65 -16.82
C PRO A 27 -6.53 18.62 -16.41
N LYS A 28 -7.74 18.09 -16.28
CA LYS A 28 -8.90 18.83 -15.75
C LYS A 28 -9.41 18.12 -14.50
N LEU A 29 -9.79 18.89 -13.50
CA LEU A 29 -10.39 18.37 -12.28
C LEU A 29 -11.75 17.73 -12.61
N ASN A 30 -11.96 16.49 -12.18
CA ASN A 30 -13.29 15.91 -12.14
C ASN A 30 -14.09 16.56 -11.01
N LEU A 31 -15.01 17.47 -11.36
CA LEU A 31 -15.76 18.26 -10.38
C LEU A 31 -16.68 17.40 -9.52
N GLN A 32 -17.20 16.29 -10.04
CA GLN A 32 -18.05 15.38 -9.26
C GLN A 32 -17.22 14.68 -8.19
N GLN A 33 -16.05 14.15 -8.56
CA GLN A 33 -15.12 13.54 -7.59
C GLN A 33 -14.63 14.54 -6.54
N ALA A 34 -14.31 15.76 -6.96
CA ALA A 34 -13.92 16.82 -6.04
C ALA A 34 -15.06 17.17 -5.05
N HIS A 35 -16.30 17.25 -5.54
CA HIS A 35 -17.47 17.48 -4.70
C HIS A 35 -17.63 16.35 -3.68
N ASP A 36 -17.61 15.09 -4.11
CA ASP A 36 -17.87 13.96 -3.22
C ASP A 36 -16.77 13.77 -2.18
N TYR A 37 -15.51 14.09 -2.52
CA TYR A 37 -14.43 14.16 -1.57
C TYR A 37 -14.64 15.27 -0.52
N LEU A 38 -14.91 16.50 -0.96
CA LEU A 38 -15.02 17.64 -0.05
C LEU A 38 -16.30 17.60 0.79
N ALA A 39 -17.41 17.11 0.24
CA ALA A 39 -18.71 17.09 0.88
C ALA A 39 -18.95 15.81 1.69
N LEU A 40 -18.44 14.66 1.23
CA LEU A 40 -18.75 13.35 1.80
C LEU A 40 -17.52 12.59 2.32
N GLY A 41 -16.30 13.11 2.10
CA GLY A 41 -15.06 12.43 2.49
C GLY A 41 -14.75 11.19 1.65
N GLN A 42 -15.35 11.04 0.47
CA GLN A 42 -15.18 9.86 -0.38
C GLN A 42 -13.93 10.00 -1.28
N MET A 43 -13.03 9.02 -1.22
CA MET A 43 -11.74 9.05 -1.94
C MET A 43 -11.67 7.99 -3.05
N ASP A 44 -12.18 6.78 -2.80
CA ASP A 44 -12.10 5.65 -3.73
C ASP A 44 -13.44 5.42 -4.46
N GLN A 45 -13.75 6.26 -5.46
CA GLN A 45 -14.89 5.99 -6.34
C GLN A 45 -14.44 5.48 -7.71
N LYS A 46 -14.16 4.18 -7.80
CA LYS A 46 -13.85 3.55 -9.08
C LYS A 46 -15.11 3.43 -9.94
N PRO A 47 -15.02 3.64 -11.27
CA PRO A 47 -13.79 3.76 -12.06
C PRO A 47 -13.22 5.17 -12.16
N ASP A 48 -13.93 6.19 -11.66
CA ASP A 48 -13.53 7.59 -11.81
C ASP A 48 -12.28 7.94 -10.98
N THR A 49 -11.53 8.93 -11.47
CA THR A 49 -10.40 9.53 -10.75
C THR A 49 -10.66 11.02 -10.55
N PHE A 50 -9.82 11.70 -9.76
CA PHE A 50 -9.89 13.16 -9.63
C PHE A 50 -9.57 13.91 -10.95
N PHE A 51 -9.21 13.21 -12.01
CA PHE A 51 -8.90 13.76 -13.32
C PHE A 51 -9.96 13.35 -14.35
N ASP A 52 -10.53 14.34 -15.02
CA ASP A 52 -11.54 14.13 -16.07
C ASP A 52 -10.97 13.27 -17.21
N ASN A 53 -11.75 12.27 -17.66
CA ASN A 53 -11.40 11.26 -18.68
C ASN A 53 -10.27 10.28 -18.33
N ILE A 54 -9.69 10.35 -17.13
CA ILE A 54 -8.74 9.34 -16.64
C ILE A 54 -9.50 8.38 -15.73
N LEU A 55 -9.46 7.09 -16.05
CA LEU A 55 -10.20 6.06 -15.33
C LEU A 55 -9.24 5.05 -14.69
N SER A 56 -9.55 4.61 -13.48
CA SER A 56 -8.88 3.47 -12.86
C SER A 56 -9.34 2.18 -13.54
N PHE A 57 -8.39 1.36 -13.98
CA PHE A 57 -8.69 0.02 -14.46
C PHE A 57 -9.03 -0.89 -13.26
N PRO A 58 -10.09 -1.72 -13.32
CA PRO A 58 -10.52 -2.51 -12.17
C PRO A 58 -9.50 -3.60 -11.81
N ALA A 59 -9.30 -3.82 -10.50
CA ALA A 59 -8.42 -4.88 -9.99
C ALA A 59 -8.96 -6.27 -10.37
N ALA A 60 -8.07 -7.25 -10.58
CA ALA A 60 -8.42 -8.61 -10.98
C ALA A 60 -9.18 -8.75 -12.32
N HIS A 61 -8.98 -7.79 -13.23
CA HIS A 61 -9.50 -7.84 -14.60
C HIS A 61 -8.38 -7.77 -15.63
N TYR A 62 -8.68 -8.20 -16.86
CA TYR A 62 -7.89 -7.94 -18.06
C TYR A 62 -8.80 -7.35 -19.14
N ALA A 63 -8.25 -6.82 -20.23
CA ALA A 63 -9.01 -6.42 -21.40
C ALA A 63 -8.20 -6.76 -22.66
N GLU A 64 -8.90 -7.13 -23.73
CA GLU A 64 -8.29 -7.42 -25.03
C GLU A 64 -8.50 -6.23 -25.97
N VAL A 65 -7.43 -5.79 -26.63
CA VAL A 65 -7.47 -4.62 -27.52
C VAL A 65 -7.01 -5.02 -28.91
N PRO A 66 -7.84 -4.89 -29.95
CA PRO A 66 -7.44 -5.20 -31.33
C PRO A 66 -6.33 -4.26 -31.81
N MET A 67 -5.23 -4.84 -32.33
CA MET A 67 -4.16 -4.06 -32.92
C MET A 67 -4.59 -3.46 -34.27
N GLY A 68 -4.37 -2.16 -34.45
CA GLY A 68 -4.59 -1.48 -35.74
C GLY A 68 -6.00 -0.96 -35.99
N ALA A 69 -6.92 -1.10 -35.03
CA ALA A 69 -8.23 -0.44 -35.05
C ALA A 69 -8.38 0.46 -33.80
N PRO A 70 -9.07 1.61 -33.90
CA PRO A 70 -9.40 2.39 -32.73
C PRO A 70 -10.23 1.56 -31.75
N CYS A 71 -9.74 1.38 -30.53
CA CYS A 71 -10.54 0.85 -29.43
C CYS A 71 -11.49 1.96 -28.99
N LYS A 72 -12.80 1.81 -29.19
CA LYS A 72 -13.77 2.83 -28.72
C LYS A 72 -14.13 2.66 -27.25
N THR A 73 -14.15 1.42 -26.78
CA THR A 73 -14.53 1.06 -25.41
C THR A 73 -13.61 -0.06 -24.95
N LEU A 74 -13.05 0.10 -23.76
CA LEU A 74 -12.32 -0.96 -23.08
C LEU A 74 -13.32 -1.78 -22.27
N GLU A 75 -13.42 -3.07 -22.52
CA GLU A 75 -14.33 -3.98 -21.80
C GLU A 75 -13.52 -4.86 -20.83
N PRO A 76 -13.53 -4.56 -19.51
CA PRO A 76 -12.78 -5.35 -18.54
C PRO A 76 -13.44 -6.71 -18.29
N MET A 77 -12.66 -7.78 -18.40
CA MET A 77 -13.04 -9.15 -18.09
C MET A 77 -12.39 -9.58 -16.77
N ARG A 78 -13.21 -9.91 -15.77
CA ARG A 78 -12.72 -10.37 -14.47
C ARG A 78 -12.12 -11.76 -14.59
N TYR A 79 -10.87 -11.94 -14.16
CA TYR A 79 -10.21 -13.26 -14.14
C TYR A 79 -10.13 -13.86 -12.74
N TRP A 80 -10.32 -13.05 -11.70
CA TRP A 80 -10.26 -13.52 -10.32
C TRP A 80 -11.21 -12.73 -9.41
N ARG A 81 -11.71 -13.40 -8.38
CA ARG A 81 -12.43 -12.81 -7.26
C ARG A 81 -12.21 -13.71 -6.04
N ALA A 82 -12.09 -13.14 -4.86
CA ALA A 82 -12.16 -13.92 -3.63
C ALA A 82 -13.55 -14.58 -3.53
N GLU A 83 -13.57 -15.91 -3.50
CA GLU A 83 -14.78 -16.66 -3.18
C GLU A 83 -14.86 -16.76 -1.66
N LEU A 84 -15.98 -16.30 -1.10
CA LEU A 84 -16.30 -16.58 0.30
C LEU A 84 -16.83 -18.01 0.32
N GLU A 85 -15.94 -18.98 0.45
CA GLU A 85 -16.32 -20.40 0.59
C GLU A 85 -17.13 -20.61 1.87
N GLU A 86 -17.83 -21.76 1.94
CA GLU A 86 -18.52 -22.18 3.16
C GLU A 86 -17.53 -22.29 4.33
N ILE A 87 -17.99 -21.91 5.53
CA ILE A 87 -17.20 -22.00 6.77
C ILE A 87 -16.71 -23.44 6.91
N VAL A 88 -15.40 -23.64 6.80
CA VAL A 88 -14.78 -24.94 7.05
C VAL A 88 -14.77 -25.18 8.56
N GLU A 89 -15.50 -26.19 9.03
CA GLU A 89 -15.48 -26.62 10.43
C GLU A 89 -14.20 -27.42 10.73
N GLU A 90 -13.08 -26.71 10.85
CA GLU A 90 -11.81 -27.27 11.31
C GLU A 90 -11.50 -26.87 12.76
N PRO A 91 -10.75 -27.70 13.51
CA PRO A 91 -10.23 -27.30 14.81
C PRO A 91 -9.32 -26.08 14.67
N PHE A 92 -9.51 -25.08 15.55
CA PHE A 92 -8.74 -23.84 15.54
C PHE A 92 -7.22 -24.05 15.39
N GLN A 93 -6.66 -25.04 16.10
CA GLN A 93 -5.23 -25.33 16.05
C GLN A 93 -4.76 -25.76 14.65
N ALA A 94 -5.56 -26.58 13.95
CA ALA A 94 -5.23 -27.02 12.60
C ALA A 94 -5.27 -25.84 11.62
N SER A 95 -6.30 -25.00 11.70
CA SER A 95 -6.42 -23.80 10.86
C SER A 95 -5.32 -22.77 11.16
N ALA A 96 -4.90 -22.64 12.42
CA ALA A 96 -3.79 -21.79 12.82
C ALA A 96 -2.44 -22.27 12.25
N GLU A 97 -2.20 -23.58 12.22
CA GLU A 97 -1.01 -24.17 11.59
C GLU A 97 -1.01 -23.92 10.08
N VAL A 98 -2.13 -24.16 9.39
CA VAL A 98 -2.27 -23.87 7.96
C VAL A 98 -2.04 -22.38 7.67
N LEU A 99 -2.62 -21.48 8.47
CA LEU A 99 -2.40 -20.05 8.34
C LEU A 99 -0.91 -19.69 8.52
N ARG A 100 -0.27 -20.24 9.56
CA ARG A 100 1.15 -20.01 9.83
C ARG A 100 2.01 -20.44 8.65
N ASP A 101 1.78 -21.64 8.10
CA ASP A 101 2.54 -22.16 6.96
C ASP A 101 2.36 -21.28 5.73
N ARG A 102 1.12 -20.90 5.38
CA ARG A 102 0.83 -20.01 4.24
C ARG A 102 1.42 -18.61 4.41
N PHE A 103 1.40 -18.10 5.63
CA PHE A 103 1.99 -16.82 5.96
C PHE A 103 3.52 -16.86 5.81
N LEU A 104 4.17 -17.89 6.35
CA LEU A 104 5.62 -18.07 6.23
C LEU A 104 6.05 -18.28 4.77
N ASP A 105 5.31 -19.10 4.00
CA ASP A 105 5.53 -19.28 2.55
C ASP A 105 5.46 -17.92 1.81
N SER A 106 4.45 -17.10 2.13
CA SER A 106 4.30 -15.77 1.54
C SER A 106 5.48 -14.86 1.89
N VAL A 107 5.89 -14.81 3.16
CA VAL A 107 7.05 -14.00 3.58
C VAL A 107 8.32 -14.48 2.89
N GLU A 108 8.58 -15.78 2.81
CA GLU A 108 9.76 -16.35 2.14
C GLU A 108 9.82 -15.96 0.66
N LEU A 109 8.69 -15.99 -0.05
CA LEU A 109 8.61 -15.57 -1.46
C LEU A 109 9.01 -14.10 -1.63
N HIS A 110 8.61 -13.23 -0.70
CA HIS A 110 8.92 -11.79 -0.73
C HIS A 110 10.32 -11.44 -0.21
N LEU A 111 11.03 -12.39 0.41
CA LEU A 111 12.43 -12.23 0.82
C LEU A 111 13.45 -12.46 -0.32
N ARG A 112 12.99 -12.87 -1.51
CA ARG A 112 13.84 -13.05 -2.69
C ARG A 112 14.24 -11.69 -3.28
N SER A 113 15.28 -11.09 -2.72
CA SER A 113 15.78 -9.76 -3.08
C SER A 113 17.30 -9.73 -3.21
N ASP A 114 17.81 -9.07 -4.24
CA ASP A 114 19.24 -8.81 -4.44
C ASP A 114 19.73 -7.56 -3.65
N VAL A 115 18.81 -6.86 -2.99
CA VAL A 115 19.08 -5.67 -2.17
C VAL A 115 18.62 -5.88 -0.72
N PRO A 116 19.13 -5.09 0.24
CA PRO A 116 18.69 -5.16 1.63
C PRO A 116 17.16 -5.04 1.76
N VAL A 117 16.60 -5.90 2.61
CA VAL A 117 15.17 -5.94 2.92
C VAL A 117 14.94 -5.19 4.23
N GLY A 118 13.97 -4.28 4.23
CA GLY A 118 13.43 -3.69 5.44
C GLY A 118 11.98 -4.09 5.67
N ALA A 119 11.50 -3.78 6.87
CA ALA A 119 10.10 -3.94 7.23
C ALA A 119 9.58 -2.68 7.94
N CYS A 120 8.34 -2.31 7.64
CA CYS A 120 7.59 -1.39 8.49
C CYS A 120 7.27 -2.13 9.79
N LEU A 121 7.50 -1.47 10.93
CA LEU A 121 7.19 -2.04 12.25
C LEU A 121 6.38 -1.04 13.06
N SER A 122 5.23 -1.50 13.55
CA SER A 122 4.35 -0.81 14.49
C SER A 122 4.31 -1.61 15.81
N GLY A 123 3.44 -1.23 16.74
CA GLY A 123 3.17 -2.03 17.94
C GLY A 123 2.14 -3.14 17.75
N GLY A 124 1.56 -3.26 16.56
CA GLY A 124 0.51 -4.21 16.24
C GLY A 124 1.03 -5.61 15.92
N ILE A 125 0.11 -6.59 15.94
CA ILE A 125 0.44 -7.99 15.67
C ILE A 125 0.85 -8.22 14.20
N ASP A 126 0.30 -7.47 13.25
CA ASP A 126 0.49 -7.72 11.81
C ASP A 126 1.94 -7.45 11.38
N SER A 127 2.44 -6.26 11.70
CA SER A 127 3.82 -5.89 11.40
C SER A 127 4.82 -6.69 12.23
N SER A 128 4.49 -6.99 13.49
CA SER A 128 5.30 -7.86 14.35
C SER A 128 5.41 -9.27 13.79
N ALA A 129 4.32 -9.83 13.26
CA ALA A 129 4.31 -11.15 12.64
C ALA A 129 5.22 -11.18 11.41
N ILE A 130 5.20 -10.16 10.55
CA ILE A 130 6.13 -10.03 9.42
C ILE A 130 7.59 -10.02 9.91
N VAL A 131 7.92 -9.12 10.83
CA VAL A 131 9.31 -8.96 11.33
C VAL A 131 9.83 -10.22 12.00
N CYS A 132 9.02 -10.87 12.84
CA CYS A 132 9.38 -12.13 13.47
C CYS A 132 9.53 -13.28 12.45
N SER A 133 8.63 -13.38 11.47
CA SER A 133 8.71 -14.39 10.41
C SER A 133 9.96 -14.24 9.55
N ILE A 134 10.35 -13.00 9.21
CA ILE A 134 11.59 -12.75 8.47
C ILE A 134 12.79 -13.29 9.24
N ARG A 135 12.84 -13.03 10.56
CA ARG A 135 13.94 -13.52 11.41
C ARG A 135 13.91 -15.05 11.57
N GLU A 136 12.73 -15.65 11.68
CA GLU A 136 12.55 -17.11 11.78
C GLU A 136 13.05 -17.82 10.50
N LEU A 137 12.62 -17.34 9.33
CA LEU A 137 12.98 -17.90 8.02
C LEU A 137 14.46 -17.68 7.70
N ASN A 138 15.03 -16.54 8.09
CA ASN A 138 16.44 -16.24 7.85
C ASN A 138 17.11 -15.61 9.09
N PRO A 139 17.65 -16.44 10.00
CA PRO A 139 18.26 -15.97 11.24
C PRO A 139 19.45 -15.02 11.05
N LYS A 140 20.09 -15.01 9.87
CA LYS A 140 21.29 -14.20 9.58
C LYS A 140 21.03 -13.01 8.67
N ILE A 141 19.79 -12.80 8.22
CA ILE A 141 19.48 -11.65 7.37
C ILE A 141 19.77 -10.35 8.12
N GLU A 142 20.37 -9.38 7.43
CA GLU A 142 20.44 -8.01 7.91
C GLU A 142 19.03 -7.42 7.77
N LEU A 143 18.34 -7.28 8.89
CA LEU A 143 16.96 -6.82 8.94
C LEU A 143 16.91 -5.40 9.47
N HIS A 144 16.42 -4.47 8.66
CA HIS A 144 16.12 -3.12 9.07
C HIS A 144 14.64 -2.96 9.36
N THR A 145 14.30 -2.35 10.49
CA THR A 145 12.91 -2.00 10.82
C THR A 145 12.75 -0.50 10.84
N PHE A 146 11.64 0.00 10.34
CA PHE A 146 11.32 1.42 10.31
C PHE A 146 9.97 1.66 10.98
N SER A 147 9.97 2.50 12.01
CA SER A 147 8.81 2.72 12.87
C SER A 147 8.55 4.19 13.07
N TYR A 148 7.34 4.65 12.75
CA TYR A 148 6.91 5.97 13.15
C TYR A 148 6.62 6.00 14.66
N ILE A 149 7.18 6.97 15.37
CA ILE A 149 7.01 7.13 16.82
C ILE A 149 6.31 8.46 17.12
N ALA A 150 5.10 8.37 17.68
CA ALA A 150 4.35 9.51 18.18
C ALA A 150 4.85 9.93 19.57
N ARG A 151 5.95 10.70 19.63
CA ARG A 151 6.54 11.15 20.90
C ARG A 151 5.51 11.84 21.80
N ASP A 152 5.61 11.55 23.09
CA ASP A 152 4.78 12.14 24.16
C ASP A 152 3.27 11.94 23.98
N SER A 153 2.86 11.05 23.06
CA SER A 153 1.48 10.68 22.84
C SER A 153 1.13 9.42 23.64
N PRO A 154 -0.07 9.36 24.25
CA PRO A 154 -0.58 8.11 24.82
C PRO A 154 -0.81 7.03 23.75
N LEU A 155 -0.81 7.41 22.46
CA LEU A 155 -0.90 6.52 21.31
C LEU A 155 0.47 6.00 20.84
N SER A 156 1.56 6.31 21.56
CA SER A 156 2.89 5.83 21.17
C SER A 156 3.00 4.32 21.33
N GLU A 157 3.40 3.66 20.25
CA GLU A 157 3.63 2.22 20.20
C GLU A 157 5.10 1.84 20.46
N GLU A 158 5.95 2.82 20.79
CA GLU A 158 7.41 2.68 20.88
C GLU A 158 7.86 1.51 21.75
N ARG A 159 7.19 1.28 22.87
CA ARG A 159 7.51 0.16 23.77
C ARG A 159 7.41 -1.19 23.04
N TRP A 160 6.33 -1.41 22.30
CA TRP A 160 6.08 -2.68 21.61
C TRP A 160 7.04 -2.85 20.44
N VAL A 161 7.32 -1.76 19.72
CA VAL A 161 8.36 -1.70 18.68
C VAL A 161 9.73 -2.12 19.24
N ASP A 162 10.11 -1.61 20.42
CA ASP A 162 11.38 -1.93 21.05
C ASP A 162 11.44 -3.41 21.50
N GLU A 163 10.35 -3.95 22.03
CA GLU A 163 10.27 -5.38 22.40
C GLU A 163 10.50 -6.29 21.17
N VAL A 164 9.87 -5.99 20.03
CA VAL A 164 10.04 -6.77 18.78
C VAL A 164 11.45 -6.63 18.20
N ASN A 165 11.99 -5.40 18.17
CA ASN A 165 13.35 -5.16 17.69
C ASN A 165 14.40 -5.86 18.56
N GLN A 166 14.21 -5.86 19.88
CA GLN A 166 15.09 -6.57 20.80
C GLN A 166 15.01 -8.09 20.59
N PHE A 167 13.80 -8.64 20.44
CA PHE A 167 13.59 -10.07 20.20
C PHE A 167 14.22 -10.53 18.89
N THR A 168 14.06 -9.74 17.82
CA THR A 168 14.55 -10.08 16.48
C THR A 168 15.99 -9.63 16.21
N GLY A 169 16.59 -8.81 17.07
CA GLY A 169 17.92 -8.22 16.82
C GLY A 169 17.97 -7.38 15.55
N ALA A 170 16.85 -6.73 15.17
CA ALA A 170 16.78 -5.88 13.99
C ALA A 170 17.52 -4.55 14.20
N ILE A 171 18.00 -3.96 13.11
CA ILE A 171 18.56 -2.60 13.10
C ILE A 171 17.39 -1.62 13.06
N ALA A 172 17.03 -1.11 14.24
CA ALA A 172 15.87 -0.26 14.43
C ALA A 172 16.11 1.19 13.98
N HIS A 173 15.21 1.69 13.14
CA HIS A 173 15.14 3.09 12.71
C HIS A 173 13.84 3.73 13.19
N LYS A 174 13.94 4.57 14.22
CA LYS A 174 12.80 5.34 14.74
C LYS A 174 12.64 6.62 13.93
N VAL A 175 11.44 6.82 13.39
CA VAL A 175 11.07 7.92 12.51
C VAL A 175 10.10 8.83 13.23
N TYR A 176 10.32 10.14 13.08
CA TYR A 176 9.51 11.17 13.71
C TYR A 176 9.03 12.14 12.64
N ALA A 177 7.77 12.53 12.71
CA ALA A 177 7.20 13.59 11.90
C ALA A 177 7.18 14.90 12.71
N SER A 178 7.32 16.02 12.02
CA SER A 178 7.10 17.35 12.59
C SER A 178 6.17 18.16 11.70
N ASP A 179 5.52 19.17 12.29
CA ASP A 179 4.62 20.06 11.57
C ASP A 179 5.36 20.84 10.47
N GLU A 180 6.58 21.32 10.77
CA GLU A 180 7.42 22.01 9.80
C GLU A 180 7.83 21.07 8.65
N GLY A 181 8.09 19.80 8.98
CA GLY A 181 8.37 18.75 8.00
C GLY A 181 7.19 18.59 7.05
N LEU A 182 5.99 18.42 7.60
CA LEU A 182 4.75 18.25 6.83
C LEU A 182 4.55 19.41 5.86
N VAL A 183 4.66 20.64 6.35
CA VAL A 183 4.50 21.85 5.51
C VAL A 183 5.56 21.88 4.40
N SER A 184 6.80 21.50 4.70
CA SER A 184 7.88 21.50 3.71
C SER A 184 7.76 20.39 2.66
N ASP A 185 7.22 19.23 3.05
CA ASP A 185 7.07 18.06 2.19
C ASP A 185 5.73 18.02 1.44
N LEU A 186 4.76 18.88 1.80
CA LEU A 186 3.37 18.76 1.35
C LEU A 186 3.21 18.70 -0.17
N ASP A 187 3.88 19.58 -0.92
CA ASP A 187 3.80 19.60 -2.38
C ASP A 187 4.32 18.28 -2.99
N GLN A 188 5.44 17.77 -2.45
CA GLN A 188 6.02 16.53 -2.91
C GLN A 188 5.15 15.33 -2.50
N LEU A 189 4.57 15.34 -1.30
CA LEU A 189 3.65 14.33 -0.80
C LEU A 189 2.41 14.22 -1.70
N ILE A 190 1.78 15.34 -2.01
CA ILE A 190 0.61 15.40 -2.91
C ILE A 190 1.00 14.86 -4.28
N LYS A 191 2.17 15.23 -4.79
CA LYS A 191 2.64 14.76 -6.10
C LYS A 191 2.88 13.25 -6.14
N VAL A 192 3.45 12.65 -5.10
CA VAL A 192 3.70 11.19 -5.08
C VAL A 192 2.45 10.37 -4.80
N GLN A 193 1.50 10.90 -4.03
CA GLN A 193 0.20 10.26 -3.85
C GLN A 193 -0.65 10.31 -5.11
N GLY A 194 -0.51 11.37 -5.90
CA GLY A 194 -1.22 11.53 -7.18
C GLY A 194 -2.68 11.94 -7.05
N GLU A 195 -3.34 11.55 -5.95
CA GLU A 195 -4.73 11.90 -5.62
C GLU A 195 -4.86 12.35 -4.13
N PRO A 196 -5.94 13.06 -3.75
CA PRO A 196 -6.17 13.46 -2.36
C PRO A 196 -6.26 12.28 -1.39
N PHE A 197 -5.81 12.50 -0.16
CA PHE A 197 -5.83 11.51 0.94
C PHE A 197 -6.59 12.03 2.16
N GLY A 198 -7.03 11.11 3.03
CA GLY A 198 -8.02 11.41 4.08
C GLY A 198 -7.45 11.60 5.48
N SER A 199 -6.16 11.34 5.68
CA SER A 199 -5.54 11.38 7.00
C SER A 199 -4.06 11.75 6.94
N THR A 200 -3.54 12.28 8.05
CA THR A 200 -2.11 12.58 8.20
C THR A 200 -1.24 11.34 8.43
N SER A 201 -1.83 10.15 8.62
CA SER A 201 -1.07 8.88 8.69
C SER A 201 -0.30 8.60 7.40
N ILE A 202 -0.80 9.08 6.26
CA ILE A 202 -0.09 9.03 4.98
C ILE A 202 1.24 9.78 5.03
N TYR A 203 1.31 10.90 5.74
CA TYR A 203 2.57 11.62 5.92
C TYR A 203 3.54 10.86 6.83
N ALA A 204 3.05 10.22 7.90
CA ALA A 204 3.88 9.37 8.74
C ALA A 204 4.52 8.22 7.94
N GLN A 205 3.74 7.57 7.07
CA GLN A 205 4.24 6.51 6.19
C GLN A 205 5.24 7.05 5.15
N TYR A 206 4.97 8.23 4.58
CA TYR A 206 5.92 8.91 3.70
C TYR A 206 7.27 9.17 4.38
N CYS A 207 7.28 9.63 5.62
CA CYS A 207 8.50 9.80 6.41
C CYS A 207 9.24 8.47 6.66
N VAL A 208 8.50 7.39 6.91
CA VAL A 208 9.06 6.03 7.05
C VAL A 208 9.78 5.60 5.79
N PHE A 209 9.15 5.75 4.62
CA PHE A 209 9.79 5.40 3.34
C PHE A 209 10.95 6.33 2.95
N GLN A 210 10.88 7.63 3.31
CA GLN A 210 12.04 8.51 3.19
C GLN A 210 13.22 8.01 4.04
N ALA A 211 12.97 7.59 5.28
CA ALA A 211 14.00 7.07 6.17
C ALA A 211 14.60 5.76 5.63
N ALA A 212 13.77 4.85 5.13
CA ALA A 212 14.21 3.62 4.46
C ALA A 212 15.12 3.93 3.27
N LYS A 213 14.71 4.88 2.41
CA LYS A 213 15.51 5.29 1.27
C LYS A 213 16.86 5.90 1.69
N LYS A 214 16.88 6.75 2.73
CA LYS A 214 18.11 7.34 3.28
C LYS A 214 19.05 6.29 3.87
N ALA A 215 18.50 5.20 4.41
CA ALA A 215 19.26 4.06 4.92
C ALA A 215 19.71 3.07 3.82
N GLY A 216 19.41 3.33 2.54
CA GLY A 216 19.78 2.44 1.44
C GLY A 216 18.87 1.21 1.28
N VAL A 217 17.76 1.15 2.02
CA VAL A 217 16.78 0.06 1.94
C VAL A 217 15.77 0.40 0.86
N THR A 218 15.60 -0.51 -0.11
CA THR A 218 14.72 -0.29 -1.27
C THR A 218 13.52 -1.23 -1.28
N VAL A 219 13.65 -2.42 -0.70
CA VAL A 219 12.52 -3.37 -0.54
C VAL A 219 12.01 -3.27 0.89
N MET A 220 10.71 -3.03 1.03
CA MET A 220 10.03 -2.88 2.31
C MET A 220 8.84 -3.85 2.36
N LEU A 221 8.78 -4.68 3.40
CA LEU A 221 7.59 -5.48 3.72
C LEU A 221 6.73 -4.72 4.75
N ASP A 222 5.42 -4.84 4.64
CA ASP A 222 4.46 -4.17 5.51
C ASP A 222 3.32 -5.13 5.88
N GLY A 223 2.70 -4.91 7.04
CA GLY A 223 1.56 -5.69 7.56
C GLY A 223 0.19 -5.18 7.12
N GLN A 224 0.12 -4.21 6.21
CA GLN A 224 -1.14 -3.66 5.69
C GLN A 224 -2.00 -4.73 5.02
N GLY A 225 -3.33 -4.63 5.16
CA GLY A 225 -4.29 -5.59 4.59
C GLY A 225 -4.73 -6.70 5.56
N ALA A 226 -4.06 -6.83 6.71
CA ALA A 226 -4.38 -7.86 7.70
C ALA A 226 -5.72 -7.59 8.39
N ASP A 227 -6.01 -6.33 8.76
CA ASP A 227 -7.28 -5.95 9.37
C ASP A 227 -8.49 -6.27 8.46
N GLU A 228 -8.36 -6.05 7.14
CA GLU A 228 -9.39 -6.39 6.17
C GLU A 228 -9.58 -7.90 6.03
N LEU A 229 -8.50 -8.68 6.10
CA LEU A 229 -8.54 -10.14 5.95
C LEU A 229 -9.05 -10.84 7.22
N PHE A 230 -8.70 -10.32 8.40
CA PHE A 230 -8.99 -10.95 9.70
C PHE A 230 -10.03 -10.18 10.53
N ALA A 231 -10.71 -9.21 9.94
CA ALA A 231 -11.73 -8.39 10.60
C ALA A 231 -11.21 -7.66 11.85
N GLY A 232 -10.01 -7.06 11.75
CA GLY A 232 -9.35 -6.39 12.87
C GLY A 232 -9.91 -5.00 13.21
N TYR A 233 -10.70 -4.39 12.33
CA TYR A 233 -11.34 -3.11 12.63
C TYR A 233 -12.47 -3.26 13.67
N PRO A 234 -12.56 -2.36 14.67
CA PRO A 234 -13.61 -2.42 15.70
C PRO A 234 -15.05 -2.30 15.18
N SER A 235 -15.23 -1.82 13.95
CA SER A 235 -16.52 -1.42 13.38
C SER A 235 -17.11 -2.41 12.36
N TYR A 236 -16.55 -3.61 12.23
CA TYR A 236 -17.14 -4.68 11.40
C TYR A 236 -18.44 -5.24 11.97
#